data_AF-A0A2I1DJ54-F1
#
_entry.id   AF-A0A2I1DJ54-F1
#
_cell.length_a   1.000
_cell.length_b   1.000
_cell.length_c   1.000
_cell.angle_alpha   90.00
_cell.angle_beta   90.00
_cell.angle_gamma   90.00
#
_symmetry.space_group_name_H-M   'P 1'
#
loop_
_entity.id
_entity.type
_entity.pdbx_description
1 polymer ?
#
loop_
_entity_poly.entity_id
_entity_poly.type
_entity_poly.pdbx_seq_one_letter_code
_entity_poly.pdbx_strand_id
1 'polypeptide(L)'
;MLATLQMLYRVEECSSVVENISRKHIVGVTMMNNGFLSFFICMIGLIALLAALPLYFQKIRPNGFYGIRVPKALESEEAWYAINKMAGGKIAVGGSIMIASGILILFLHQIEGKENQALVIVMVMTVALLGGASSKILRPS
;
A
#
# COMPACT_ATOMS: atom_id res chain seq x y z
N MET A 1 -36.49 47.06 -7.79
CA MET A 1 -36.09 46.47 -6.48
C MET A 1 -36.45 44.99 -6.38
N LEU A 2 -37.72 44.59 -6.52
CA LEU A 2 -38.16 43.18 -6.49
C LEU A 2 -37.50 42.27 -7.53
N ALA A 3 -37.42 42.70 -8.80
CA ALA A 3 -36.79 41.91 -9.87
C ALA A 3 -35.28 41.67 -9.63
N THR A 4 -34.60 42.65 -9.03
CA THR A 4 -33.17 42.55 -8.68
C THR A 4 -32.94 41.56 -7.55
N LEU A 5 -33.81 41.54 -6.54
CA LEU A 5 -33.75 40.56 -5.45
C LEU A 5 -34.03 39.13 -5.94
N GLN A 6 -35.00 38.95 -6.83
CA GLN A 6 -35.26 37.64 -7.46
C GLN A 6 -34.08 37.16 -8.31
N MET A 7 -33.40 38.07 -9.00
CA MET A 7 -32.20 37.75 -9.77
C MET A 7 -31.06 37.30 -8.85
N LEU A 8 -30.78 38.03 -7.76
CA LEU A 8 -29.72 37.69 -6.81
C LEU A 8 -29.96 36.33 -6.13
N TYR A 9 -31.19 36.07 -5.68
CA TYR A 9 -31.56 34.77 -5.10
C TYR A 9 -31.32 33.60 -6.06
N ARG A 10 -31.70 33.77 -7.34
CA ARG A 10 -31.48 32.76 -8.37
C ARG A 10 -29.99 32.53 -8.66
N VAL A 11 -29.16 33.57 -8.56
CA VAL A 11 -27.70 33.45 -8.73
C VAL A 11 -27.06 32.69 -7.58
N GLU A 12 -27.45 32.95 -6.33
CA GLU A 12 -26.97 32.21 -5.16
C GLU A 12 -27.38 30.73 -5.22
N GLU A 13 -28.63 30.45 -5.57
CA GLU A 13 -29.12 29.09 -5.76
C GLU A 13 -28.35 28.37 -6.87
N CYS A 14 -28.14 29.02 -8.01
CA CYS A 14 -27.35 28.48 -9.12
C CYS A 14 -25.90 28.18 -8.69
N SER A 15 -25.27 29.10 -7.95
CA SER A 15 -23.91 28.91 -7.42
C SER A 15 -23.82 27.68 -6.52
N SER A 16 -24.79 27.50 -5.62
CA SER A 16 -24.83 26.35 -4.70
C SER A 16 -25.03 25.01 -5.44
N VAL A 17 -25.84 25.01 -6.51
CA VAL A 17 -26.07 23.82 -7.34
C VAL A 17 -24.82 23.44 -8.12
N VAL A 18 -24.15 24.42 -8.73
CA VAL A 18 -22.88 24.21 -9.44
C VAL A 18 -21.80 23.70 -8.49
N GLU A 19 -21.68 24.27 -7.28
CA GLU A 19 -20.73 23.81 -6.28
C GLU A 19 -21.00 22.35 -5.85
N ASN A 20 -22.28 21.99 -5.63
CA ASN A 20 -22.67 20.64 -5.27
C ASN A 20 -22.38 19.62 -6.39
N ILE A 21 -22.63 19.98 -7.65
CA ILE A 21 -22.32 19.13 -8.81
C ILE A 21 -20.80 18.94 -8.93
N SER A 22 -20.05 20.04 -8.81
CA SER A 22 -18.58 20.02 -8.88
C SER A 22 -17.99 19.15 -7.76
N ARG A 23 -18.49 19.30 -6.52
CA ARG A 23 -18.09 18.48 -5.37
C ARG A 23 -18.38 17.00 -5.60
N LYS A 24 -19.60 16.64 -6.03
CA LYS A 24 -19.97 15.23 -6.32
C LYS A 24 -19.07 14.63 -7.40
N HIS A 25 -18.78 15.38 -8.46
CA HIS A 25 -17.89 14.92 -9.52
C HIS A 25 -16.46 14.70 -9.01
N ILE A 26 -15.90 15.66 -8.27
CA ILE A 26 -14.55 15.57 -7.69
C ILE A 26 -14.44 14.39 -6.71
N VAL A 27 -15.42 14.21 -5.82
CA VAL A 27 -15.48 13.07 -4.89
C VAL A 27 -15.58 11.75 -5.66
N GLY A 28 -16.43 11.67 -6.68
CA GLY A 28 -16.56 10.48 -7.53
C GLY A 28 -15.27 10.10 -8.25
N VAL A 29 -14.57 11.07 -8.85
CA VAL A 29 -13.27 10.84 -9.50
C VAL A 29 -12.19 10.43 -8.49
N THR A 30 -12.17 11.06 -7.32
CA THR A 30 -11.19 10.75 -6.25
C THR A 30 -11.43 9.36 -5.66
N MET A 31 -12.70 8.96 -5.50
CA MET A 31 -13.08 7.61 -5.09
C MET A 31 -12.55 6.55 -6.04
N MET A 32 -12.75 6.77 -7.35
CA MET A 32 -12.32 5.83 -8.38
C MET A 32 -10.80 5.66 -8.41
N ASN A 33 -10.05 6.76 -8.27
CA ASN A 33 -8.58 6.72 -8.21
C ASN A 33 -8.06 5.99 -6.96
N ASN A 34 -8.66 6.23 -5.80
CA ASN A 34 -8.24 5.57 -4.54
C ASN A 34 -8.57 4.08 -4.54
N GLY A 35 -9.74 3.70 -5.06
CA GLY A 35 -10.13 2.30 -5.19
C GLY A 35 -9.14 1.54 -6.06
N PHE A 36 -8.75 2.13 -7.20
CA PHE A 36 -7.71 1.56 -8.07
C PHE A 36 -6.38 1.44 -7.33
N LEU A 37 -5.87 2.51 -6.72
CA LEU A 37 -4.60 2.49 -5.99
C LEU A 37 -4.59 1.44 -4.86
N SER A 38 -5.65 1.39 -4.05
CA SER A 38 -5.82 0.40 -2.99
C SER A 38 -5.78 -1.02 -3.54
N PHE A 39 -6.49 -1.28 -4.64
CA PHE A 39 -6.51 -2.60 -5.27
C PHE A 39 -5.09 -3.07 -5.65
N PHE A 40 -4.29 -2.23 -6.30
CA PHE A 40 -2.92 -2.59 -6.66
C PHE A 40 -2.02 -2.82 -5.44
N ILE A 41 -2.11 -1.96 -4.42
CA ILE A 41 -1.32 -2.12 -3.19
C ILE A 41 -1.67 -3.45 -2.49
N CYS A 42 -2.96 -3.76 -2.35
CA CYS A 42 -3.40 -5.03 -1.77
C CYS A 42 -2.93 -6.23 -2.58
N MET A 43 -3.01 -6.17 -3.91
CA MET A 43 -2.54 -7.25 -4.79
C MET A 43 -1.04 -7.50 -4.66
N ILE A 44 -0.22 -6.45 -4.64
CA ILE A 44 1.24 -6.59 -4.45
C ILE A 44 1.53 -7.18 -3.07
N GLY A 45 0.85 -6.69 -2.02
CA GLY A 45 1.00 -7.20 -0.67
C GLY A 45 0.61 -8.68 -0.55
N LEU A 46 -0.47 -9.09 -1.22
CA LEU A 46 -0.93 -10.47 -1.26
C LEU A 46 0.07 -11.39 -1.98
N ILE A 47 0.59 -10.98 -3.13
CA ILE A 47 1.62 -11.73 -3.86
C ILE A 47 2.87 -11.90 -3.00
N ALA A 48 3.33 -10.81 -2.36
CA ALA A 48 4.47 -10.85 -1.45
C ALA A 48 4.25 -11.81 -0.27
N LEU A 49 3.08 -11.74 0.37
CA LEU A 49 2.72 -12.61 1.47
C LEU A 49 2.67 -14.08 1.04
N LEU A 50 2.01 -14.40 -0.06
CA LEU A 50 1.92 -15.76 -0.57
C LEU A 50 3.28 -16.33 -0.99
N ALA A 51 4.16 -15.50 -1.56
CA ALA A 51 5.53 -15.90 -1.85
C ALA A 51 6.39 -16.09 -0.59
N ALA A 52 6.11 -15.33 0.46
CA ALA A 52 6.84 -15.41 1.72
C ALA A 52 6.55 -16.70 2.51
N LEU A 53 5.30 -17.19 2.50
CA LEU A 53 4.88 -18.30 3.37
C LEU A 53 5.67 -19.60 3.13
N PRO A 54 5.89 -20.08 1.88
CA PRO A 54 6.69 -21.28 1.65
C PRO A 54 8.15 -21.15 2.13
N LEU A 55 8.72 -19.94 2.05
CA LEU A 55 10.07 -19.67 2.54
C LEU A 55 10.13 -19.66 4.07
N TYR A 56 9.17 -18.98 4.71
CA TYR A 56 9.09 -18.89 6.17
C TYR A 56 8.88 -20.26 6.84
N PHE A 57 8.02 -21.09 6.25
CA PHE A 57 7.77 -22.45 6.72
C PHE A 57 8.80 -23.47 6.24
N GLN A 58 9.88 -23.04 5.59
CA GLN A 58 10.98 -23.92 5.13
C GLN A 58 10.48 -25.07 4.24
N LYS A 59 9.45 -24.82 3.42
CA LYS A 59 8.83 -25.83 2.54
C LYS A 59 9.54 -25.98 1.20
N ILE A 60 10.44 -25.06 0.87
CA ILE A 60 11.09 -24.99 -0.44
C ILE A 60 12.57 -25.33 -0.31
N ARG A 61 12.98 -26.44 -0.96
CA ARG A 61 14.38 -26.85 -1.08
C ARG A 61 15.20 -25.84 -1.90
N PRO A 62 16.54 -25.82 -1.72
CA PRO A 62 17.43 -25.04 -2.58
C PRO A 62 17.14 -25.27 -4.06
N ASN A 63 16.94 -24.18 -4.82
CA ASN A 63 16.57 -24.26 -6.22
C ASN A 63 17.09 -23.03 -7.00
N GLY A 64 17.00 -23.10 -8.32
CA GLY A 64 17.55 -22.09 -9.25
C GLY A 64 16.64 -20.90 -9.56
N PHE A 65 15.45 -20.77 -8.98
CA PHE A 65 14.47 -19.75 -9.39
C PHE A 65 13.74 -19.03 -8.24
N TYR A 66 13.74 -19.58 -7.04
CA TYR A 66 12.92 -19.14 -5.92
C TYR A 66 13.71 -19.05 -4.62
N GLY A 67 13.48 -18.00 -3.85
CA GLY A 67 14.20 -17.72 -2.60
C GLY A 67 15.40 -16.77 -2.76
N ILE A 68 15.99 -16.40 -1.63
CA ILE A 68 17.18 -15.55 -1.54
C ILE A 68 18.42 -16.37 -1.87
N ARG A 69 19.14 -15.96 -2.91
CA ARG A 69 20.29 -16.67 -3.50
C ARG A 69 21.60 -15.88 -3.37
N VAL A 70 21.84 -15.36 -2.17
CA VAL A 70 23.16 -14.80 -1.84
C VAL A 70 24.16 -15.96 -1.65
N PRO A 71 25.48 -15.78 -1.89
CA PRO A 71 26.45 -16.87 -1.78
C PRO A 71 26.34 -17.67 -0.49
N LYS A 72 26.12 -16.97 0.64
CA LYS A 72 25.92 -17.58 1.95
C LYS A 72 24.72 -18.53 2.02
N ALA A 73 23.65 -18.28 1.28
CA ALA A 73 22.47 -19.16 1.23
C ALA A 73 22.73 -20.42 0.39
N LEU A 74 23.78 -20.44 -0.41
CA LEU A 74 24.15 -21.56 -1.29
C LEU A 74 25.27 -22.44 -0.70
N GLU A 75 25.83 -22.05 0.46
CA GLU A 75 26.89 -22.80 1.14
C GLU A 75 26.41 -24.16 1.66
N SER A 76 25.17 -24.24 2.16
CA SER A 76 24.55 -25.48 2.64
C SER A 76 23.02 -25.39 2.62
N GLU A 77 22.35 -26.53 2.74
CA GLU A 77 20.88 -26.58 2.84
C GLU A 77 20.38 -25.93 4.14
N GLU A 78 21.12 -26.06 5.24
CA GLU A 78 20.83 -25.39 6.50
C GLU A 78 20.92 -23.86 6.34
N ALA A 79 21.97 -23.38 5.66
CA ALA A 79 22.16 -21.96 5.39
C ALA A 79 21.05 -21.40 4.48
N TRP A 80 20.62 -22.18 3.48
CA TRP A 80 19.46 -21.87 2.64
C TRP A 80 18.20 -21.64 3.47
N TYR A 81 17.82 -22.60 4.31
CA TYR A 81 16.61 -22.50 5.11
C TYR A 81 16.69 -21.41 6.17
N ALA A 82 17.85 -21.17 6.77
CA ALA A 82 18.04 -20.11 7.75
C ALA A 82 17.82 -18.72 7.12
N ILE A 83 18.47 -18.46 5.98
CA ILE A 83 18.35 -17.18 5.28
C ILE A 83 16.94 -16.98 4.70
N ASN A 84 16.38 -18.02 4.07
CA ASN A 84 15.05 -17.93 3.46
C ASN A 84 13.93 -17.85 4.50
N LYS A 85 14.05 -18.51 5.65
CA LYS A 85 13.08 -18.33 6.74
C LYS A 85 13.05 -16.89 7.24
N MET A 86 14.22 -16.30 7.50
CA MET A 86 14.31 -14.91 7.92
C MET A 86 13.78 -13.94 6.86
N ALA A 87 14.18 -14.12 5.60
CA ALA A 87 13.72 -13.29 4.50
C ALA A 87 12.21 -13.43 4.27
N GLY A 88 11.70 -14.66 4.27
CA GLY A 88 10.27 -14.97 4.21
C GLY A 88 9.50 -14.26 5.31
N GLY A 89 9.98 -14.31 6.56
CA GLY A 89 9.34 -13.58 7.67
C GLY A 89 9.23 -12.07 7.40
N LYS A 90 10.31 -11.43 6.95
CA LYS A 90 10.31 -10.00 6.62
C LYS A 90 9.37 -9.66 5.45
N ILE A 91 9.38 -10.47 4.40
CA ILE A 91 8.50 -10.29 3.23
C ILE A 91 7.03 -10.47 3.64
N ALA A 92 6.72 -11.45 4.50
CA ALA A 92 5.37 -11.67 5.01
C ALA A 92 4.85 -10.46 5.80
N VAL A 93 5.68 -9.90 6.69
CA VAL A 93 5.34 -8.68 7.45
C VAL A 93 5.12 -7.51 6.49
N GLY A 94 6.02 -7.28 5.53
CA GLY A 94 5.88 -6.23 4.53
C GLY A 94 4.60 -6.36 3.71
N GLY A 95 4.30 -7.56 3.20
CA GLY A 95 3.07 -7.83 2.44
C GLY A 95 1.80 -7.61 3.26
N SER A 96 1.81 -8.01 4.54
CA SER A 96 0.69 -7.79 5.46
C SER A 96 0.44 -6.31 5.72
N ILE A 97 1.51 -5.53 5.89
CA ILE A 97 1.44 -4.07 6.06
C ILE A 97 0.88 -3.42 4.79
N MET A 98 1.34 -3.82 3.60
CA MET A 98 0.81 -3.32 2.34
C MET A 98 -0.70 -3.57 2.23
N ILE A 99 -1.17 -4.78 2.54
CA ILE A 99 -2.61 -5.10 2.54
C ILE A 99 -3.36 -4.18 3.53
N ALA A 100 -2.87 -4.06 4.76
CA ALA A 100 -3.49 -3.20 5.77
C ALA A 100 -3.57 -1.73 5.31
N SER A 101 -2.52 -1.24 4.63
CA SER A 101 -2.50 0.12 4.11
C SER A 101 -3.42 0.33 2.91
N GLY A 102 -3.51 -0.63 1.99
CA GLY A 102 -4.50 -0.57 0.90
C GLY A 102 -5.92 -0.49 1.45
N ILE A 103 -6.25 -1.36 2.42
CA ILE A 103 -7.52 -1.32 3.15
C ILE A 103 -7.74 0.04 3.83
N LEU A 104 -6.72 0.57 4.51
CA LEU A 104 -6.81 1.87 5.17
C LEU A 104 -7.08 3.03 4.19
N ILE A 105 -6.51 2.99 2.99
CA ILE A 105 -6.77 4.00 1.94
C ILE A 105 -8.25 4.03 1.52
N LEU A 106 -8.93 2.88 1.54
CA LEU A 106 -10.38 2.83 1.26
C LEU A 106 -11.19 3.56 2.34
N PHE A 107 -10.79 3.44 3.62
CA PHE A 107 -11.49 4.05 4.74
C PHE A 107 -11.14 5.54 4.93
N LEU A 108 -9.89 5.93 4.69
CA LEU A 108 -9.43 7.31 4.87
C LEU A 108 -9.85 8.27 3.76
N HIS A 109 -10.48 7.78 2.68
CA HIS A 109 -11.03 8.63 1.62
C HIS A 109 -12.00 9.70 2.15
N GLN A 110 -12.65 9.46 3.30
CA GLN A 110 -13.59 10.40 3.93
C GLN A 110 -12.92 11.67 4.49
N ILE A 111 -11.57 11.70 4.60
CA ILE A 111 -10.84 12.83 5.17
C ILE A 111 -10.31 13.70 4.02
N GLU A 112 -11.08 14.72 3.64
CA GLU A 112 -10.78 15.66 2.56
C GLU A 112 -9.44 16.38 2.78
N GLY A 113 -8.38 15.95 2.09
CA GLY A 113 -7.09 16.63 2.05
C GLY A 113 -6.09 15.91 1.14
N LYS A 114 -5.71 16.51 0.01
CA LYS A 114 -4.75 15.93 -0.97
C LYS A 114 -3.39 15.56 -0.35
N GLU A 115 -3.00 16.23 0.73
CA GLU A 115 -1.75 16.00 1.45
C GLU A 115 -1.73 14.66 2.21
N ASN A 116 -2.89 14.18 2.67
CA ASN A 116 -2.99 12.94 3.44
C ASN A 116 -2.66 11.69 2.60
N GLN A 117 -2.92 11.73 1.30
CA GLN A 117 -2.70 10.57 0.42
C GLN A 117 -1.22 10.35 0.11
N ALA A 118 -0.49 11.43 -0.17
CA ALA A 118 0.96 11.36 -0.39
C ALA A 118 1.68 10.88 0.87
N LEU A 119 1.26 11.32 2.06
CA LEU A 119 1.82 10.88 3.34
C LEU A 119 1.59 9.39 3.59
N VAL A 120 0.40 8.86 3.29
CA VAL A 120 0.14 7.41 3.42
C VAL A 120 1.04 6.62 2.47
N ILE A 121 1.19 7.04 1.21
CA ILE A 121 2.07 6.36 0.25
C ILE A 121 3.53 6.41 0.71
N VAL A 122 4.02 7.56 1.19
CA VAL A 122 5.37 7.70 1.74
C VAL A 122 5.55 6.82 2.98
N MET A 123 4.55 6.74 3.86
CA MET A 123 4.57 5.87 5.04
C MET A 123 4.64 4.39 4.65
N VAL A 124 3.83 3.94 3.69
CA VAL A 124 3.86 2.57 3.16
C VAL A 124 5.23 2.23 2.57
N MET A 125 5.76 3.11 1.73
CA MET A 125 7.07 2.95 1.13
C MET A 125 8.17 2.92 2.20
N THR A 126 8.10 3.80 3.20
CA THR A 126 9.08 3.86 4.30
C THR A 126 9.03 2.58 5.14
N VAL A 127 7.85 2.08 5.48
CA VAL A 127 7.71 0.85 6.27
C VAL A 127 8.16 -0.38 5.47
N ALA A 128 7.85 -0.44 4.17
CA ALA A 128 8.37 -1.49 3.28
C ALA A 128 9.91 -1.46 3.19
N LEU A 129 10.50 -0.27 3.10
CA LEU A 129 11.96 -0.08 3.06
C LEU A 129 12.62 -0.40 4.41
N LEU A 130 12.02 -0.01 5.54
CA LEU A 130 12.53 -0.31 6.89
C LEU A 130 12.43 -1.80 7.22
N GLY A 131 11.41 -2.51 6.72
CA GLY A 131 11.37 -3.97 6.75
C GLY A 131 12.55 -4.63 6.03
N GLY A 132 13.08 -3.97 4.99
CA GLY A 132 14.31 -4.35 4.28
C GLY A 132 15.61 -3.96 5.00
N ALA A 133 15.61 -2.90 5.81
CA ALA A 133 16.81 -2.29 6.40
C ALA A 133 17.42 -3.04 7.60
N SER A 134 16.84 -4.14 8.05
CA SER A 134 17.45 -5.04 9.04
C SER A 134 18.54 -5.92 8.40
N SER A 135 19.55 -5.30 7.77
CA SER A 135 20.71 -5.95 7.16
C SER A 135 21.88 -6.14 8.13
N LYS A 136 21.76 -5.71 9.40
CA LYS A 136 22.79 -5.91 10.43
C LYS A 136 22.96 -7.37 10.92
N ILE A 137 22.21 -8.32 10.38
CA ILE A 137 22.25 -9.76 10.77
C ILE A 137 23.26 -10.58 9.92
N LEU A 138 24.18 -9.92 9.20
CA LEU A 138 25.24 -10.60 8.44
C LEU A 138 26.48 -11.01 9.26
N ARG A 139 26.50 -10.84 10.60
CA ARG A 139 27.54 -11.46 11.44
C ARG A 139 26.97 -12.67 12.20
N PRO A 140 27.21 -13.91 11.73
CA PRO A 140 27.25 -15.03 12.65
C PRO A 140 28.52 -14.88 13.50
N SER A 141 28.34 -14.77 14.81
CA SER A 141 29.36 -15.14 15.80
C SER A 141 29.48 -16.65 15.86
#